data_AF-A0A7W1MCS7-F1
#
_entry.id   AF-A0A7W1MCS7-F1
#
_cell.length_a   1.000
_cell.length_b   1.000
_cell.length_c   1.000
_cell.angle_alpha   90.00
_cell.angle_beta   90.00
_cell.angle_gamma   90.00
#
_symmetry.space_group_name_H-M   'P 1'
#
loop_
_entity.id
_entity.type
_entity.pdbx_description
1 polymer ?
#
loop_
_entity_poly.entity_id
_entity_poly.type
_entity_poly.pdbx_seq_one_letter_code
_entity_poly.pdbx_strand_id
1 'polypeptide(L)'
;MIKLLVGFTGLLLGIGTNDKCILNHSVLPQQFSKKKSSFPKKPNEASHSAFLNFHQMEITEIQSKISLRERKINVGQWSRIGKGMIKTVFEHPGLPGMVIKFGKGPRSSERDNLRIHHENLLQIRDIAASFDRIHLPESYFYNASNTTVIIEEKIEFAKYYSVPDGPDKRITMAQYLKFVEASNLCDLLPKINHNAGIIANIYPPKIGIIDADCIGENKINVPFVIEKKI
;
A
#
# COMPACT_ATOMS: atom_id res chain seq x y z
N MET A 1 -25.99 39.42 -33.17
CA MET A 1 -27.03 40.48 -33.24
C MET A 1 -28.29 39.83 -33.81
N ILE A 2 -29.49 40.20 -33.30
CA ILE A 2 -30.81 39.49 -33.32
C ILE A 2 -31.01 38.70 -32.02
N LYS A 3 -32.06 38.85 -31.20
CA LYS A 3 -33.19 39.79 -30.95
C LYS A 3 -33.63 39.47 -29.49
N LEU A 4 -33.82 40.45 -28.59
CA LEU A 4 -35.13 40.97 -28.09
C LEU A 4 -36.19 39.86 -27.92
N LEU A 5 -36.93 39.68 -26.82
CA LEU A 5 -37.65 40.58 -25.89
C LEU A 5 -38.32 39.60 -24.86
N VAL A 6 -38.64 39.85 -23.59
CA VAL A 6 -39.68 40.70 -22.94
C VAL A 6 -39.48 40.39 -21.43
N GLY A 7 -39.27 41.32 -20.50
CA GLY A 7 -40.27 42.20 -19.85
C GLY A 7 -41.30 41.42 -19.01
N PHE A 8 -41.79 41.82 -17.84
CA PHE A 8 -41.46 42.81 -16.81
C PHE A 8 -42.50 42.59 -15.67
N THR A 9 -42.35 43.28 -14.54
CA THR A 9 -43.28 43.42 -13.38
C THR A 9 -43.30 42.24 -12.40
N GLY A 10 -42.86 42.34 -11.14
CA GLY A 10 -43.16 43.32 -10.08
C GLY A 10 -44.17 42.62 -9.13
N LEU A 11 -44.12 42.62 -7.80
CA LEU A 11 -43.51 43.49 -6.80
C LEU A 11 -43.77 42.85 -5.40
N LEU A 12 -42.78 42.90 -4.50
CA LEU A 12 -42.84 43.08 -3.02
C LEU A 12 -43.57 42.11 -2.04
N LEU A 13 -42.78 41.81 -0.98
CA LEU A 13 -43.07 41.72 0.47
C LEU A 13 -43.54 40.41 1.10
N GLY A 14 -42.83 40.03 2.18
CA GLY A 14 -43.27 39.04 3.16
C GLY A 14 -42.17 38.60 4.12
N ILE A 15 -41.87 39.42 5.13
CA ILE A 15 -41.13 39.05 6.34
C ILE A 15 -42.10 38.22 7.21
N GLY A 16 -41.66 37.09 7.77
CA GLY A 16 -42.49 36.30 8.70
C GLY A 16 -41.78 35.07 9.25
N THR A 17 -41.62 35.05 10.56
CA THR A 17 -40.88 34.14 11.43
C THR A 17 -41.57 32.79 11.73
N ASN A 18 -40.74 31.84 12.17
CA ASN A 18 -40.97 30.75 13.13
C ASN A 18 -41.76 29.47 12.77
N ASP A 19 -41.09 28.37 13.14
CA ASP A 19 -41.60 27.12 13.70
C ASP A 19 -42.49 26.21 12.83
N LYS A 20 -41.89 25.10 12.38
CA LYS A 20 -42.23 23.76 12.88
C LYS A 20 -41.29 22.70 12.29
N CYS A 21 -40.46 22.15 13.16
CA CYS A 21 -39.95 20.78 13.00
C CYS A 21 -41.15 19.83 12.94
N ILE A 22 -41.29 19.08 11.85
CA ILE A 22 -42.13 17.89 11.81
C ILE A 22 -41.20 16.70 11.57
N LEU A 23 -40.90 16.00 12.67
CA LEU A 23 -40.44 14.63 12.68
C LEU A 23 -41.59 13.76 12.15
N ASN A 24 -41.37 13.06 11.04
CA ASN A 24 -42.10 11.84 10.73
C ASN A 24 -41.12 10.68 10.72
N HIS A 25 -41.18 9.91 11.80
CA HIS A 25 -40.61 8.57 11.90
C HIS A 25 -41.40 7.60 11.02
N SER A 26 -40.70 6.52 10.67
CA SER A 26 -41.20 5.17 10.28
C SER A 26 -41.06 4.79 8.80
N VAL A 27 -39.83 4.53 8.40
CA VAL A 27 -39.56 3.43 7.46
C VAL A 27 -38.59 2.49 8.19
N LEU A 28 -39.12 1.33 8.60
CA LEU A 28 -38.35 0.26 9.22
C LEU A 28 -37.22 -0.20 8.28
N PRO A 29 -36.05 -0.57 8.84
CA PRO A 29 -34.91 -1.00 8.04
C PRO A 29 -35.22 -2.35 7.40
N GLN A 30 -35.13 -2.42 6.06
CA GLN A 30 -34.97 -3.69 5.38
C GLN A 30 -33.75 -4.40 5.98
N GLN A 31 -34.01 -5.54 6.60
CA GLN A 31 -32.98 -6.47 7.03
C GLN A 31 -32.20 -6.92 5.80
N PHE A 32 -31.10 -6.23 5.51
CA PHE A 32 -30.04 -6.81 4.72
C PHE A 32 -29.48 -7.97 5.53
N SER A 33 -29.96 -9.16 5.17
CA SER A 33 -29.33 -10.43 5.44
C SER A 33 -27.81 -10.24 5.44
N LYS A 34 -27.19 -10.46 6.60
CA LYS A 34 -25.75 -10.67 6.70
C LYS A 34 -25.44 -11.93 5.89
N LYS A 35 -25.32 -11.78 4.56
CA LYS A 35 -24.41 -12.64 3.80
C LYS A 35 -23.10 -12.47 4.53
N LYS A 36 -22.69 -13.52 5.26
CA LYS A 36 -21.30 -13.70 5.65
C LYS A 36 -20.52 -13.45 4.36
N SER A 37 -19.91 -12.28 4.25
CA SER A 37 -18.84 -12.07 3.31
C SER A 37 -17.82 -13.14 3.68
N SER A 38 -17.84 -14.25 2.96
CA SER A 38 -16.74 -15.18 2.95
C SER A 38 -15.62 -14.47 2.21
N PHE A 39 -15.01 -13.49 2.89
CA PHE A 39 -13.64 -13.14 2.60
C PHE A 39 -12.89 -14.49 2.56
N PRO A 40 -12.15 -14.78 1.47
CA PRO A 40 -11.32 -15.97 1.46
C PRO A 40 -10.52 -15.95 2.75
N LYS A 41 -10.55 -17.06 3.50
CA LYS A 41 -9.75 -17.22 4.72
C LYS A 41 -8.35 -16.71 4.38
N LYS A 42 -7.87 -15.71 5.13
CA LYS A 42 -6.49 -15.22 4.99
C LYS A 42 -5.61 -16.48 4.91
N PRO A 43 -4.80 -16.65 3.86
CA PRO A 43 -3.93 -17.81 3.77
C PRO A 43 -3.08 -17.82 5.04
N ASN A 44 -3.13 -18.91 5.80
CA ASN A 44 -2.27 -19.03 6.98
C ASN A 44 -0.84 -19.35 6.52
N GLU A 45 0.14 -19.02 7.35
CA GLU A 45 1.57 -19.26 7.06
C GLU A 45 1.85 -20.70 6.58
N ALA A 46 1.15 -21.69 7.15
CA ALA A 46 1.23 -23.10 6.73
C ALA A 46 0.84 -23.34 5.27
N SER A 47 -0.19 -22.65 4.75
CA SER A 47 -0.59 -22.73 3.34
C SER A 47 0.45 -22.12 2.41
N HIS A 48 1.11 -21.05 2.82
CA HIS A 48 2.21 -20.44 2.07
C HIS A 48 3.44 -21.35 2.03
N SER A 49 3.83 -21.95 3.16
CA SER A 49 4.94 -22.91 3.19
C SER A 49 4.66 -24.14 2.33
N ALA A 50 3.44 -24.69 2.38
CA ALA A 50 3.05 -25.82 1.52
C ALA A 50 3.13 -25.46 0.03
N PHE A 51 2.68 -24.26 -0.35
CA PHE A 51 2.81 -23.75 -1.70
C PHE A 51 4.27 -23.67 -2.15
N LEU A 52 5.15 -23.04 -1.35
CA LEU A 52 6.56 -22.89 -1.69
C LEU A 52 7.26 -24.26 -1.84
N ASN A 53 6.95 -25.21 -0.96
CA ASN A 53 7.48 -26.57 -1.04
C ASN A 53 7.02 -27.30 -2.30
N PHE A 54 5.75 -27.17 -2.66
CA PHE A 54 5.20 -27.77 -3.90
C PHE A 54 5.89 -27.20 -5.15
N HIS A 55 6.23 -25.91 -5.14
CA HIS A 55 6.85 -25.21 -6.27
C HIS A 55 8.39 -25.09 -6.19
N GLN A 56 9.06 -25.88 -5.35
CA GLN A 56 10.48 -25.72 -5.06
C GLN A 56 11.39 -25.83 -6.30
N MET A 57 11.05 -26.69 -7.27
CA MET A 57 11.80 -26.83 -8.53
C MET A 57 11.71 -25.56 -9.38
N GLU A 58 10.51 -25.02 -9.55
CA GLU A 58 10.27 -23.78 -10.30
C GLU A 58 10.95 -22.58 -9.64
N ILE A 59 10.87 -22.49 -8.30
CA ILE A 59 11.55 -21.45 -7.52
C ILE A 59 13.07 -21.51 -7.75
N THR A 60 13.65 -22.70 -7.72
CA THR A 60 15.09 -22.90 -7.97
C THR A 60 15.48 -22.42 -9.37
N GLU A 61 14.66 -22.74 -10.37
CA GLU A 61 14.85 -22.27 -11.75
C GLU A 61 14.74 -20.74 -11.85
N ILE A 62 13.73 -20.13 -11.22
CA ILE A 62 13.56 -18.67 -11.17
C ILE A 62 14.81 -18.01 -10.57
N GLN A 63 15.28 -18.50 -9.42
CA GLN A 63 16.47 -17.97 -8.74
C GLN A 63 17.73 -18.09 -9.61
N SER A 64 17.89 -19.20 -10.33
CA SER A 64 18.98 -19.39 -11.30
C SER A 64 18.91 -18.34 -12.42
N LYS A 65 17.75 -18.17 -13.05
CA LYS A 65 17.53 -17.19 -14.13
C LYS A 65 17.71 -15.74 -13.66
N ILE A 66 17.29 -15.41 -12.43
CA ILE A 66 17.56 -14.10 -11.82
C ILE A 66 19.07 -13.87 -11.67
N SER A 67 19.80 -14.87 -11.20
CA SER A 67 21.26 -14.81 -11.00
C SER A 67 22.01 -14.61 -12.31
N LEU A 68 21.53 -15.25 -13.39
CA LEU A 68 22.02 -15.07 -14.76
C LEU A 68 21.57 -13.74 -15.40
N ARG A 69 20.80 -12.92 -14.68
CA ARG A 69 20.29 -11.61 -15.12
C ARG A 69 19.42 -11.69 -16.38
N GLU A 70 18.70 -12.79 -16.55
CA GLU A 70 17.86 -12.98 -17.73
C GLU A 70 16.80 -11.88 -17.85
N ARG A 71 16.61 -11.39 -19.08
CA ARG A 71 15.64 -10.33 -19.37
C ARG A 71 14.20 -10.83 -19.30
N LYS A 72 13.95 -12.09 -19.61
CA LYS A 72 12.63 -12.73 -19.55
C LYS A 72 12.78 -14.02 -18.74
N ILE A 73 11.96 -14.18 -17.71
CA ILE A 73 11.97 -15.37 -16.84
C ILE A 73 10.58 -15.97 -16.97
N ASN A 74 10.49 -17.02 -17.78
CA ASN A 74 9.27 -17.81 -17.94
C ASN A 74 9.53 -19.15 -17.26
N VAL A 75 8.78 -19.44 -16.20
CA VAL A 75 8.85 -20.70 -15.44
C VAL A 75 7.43 -21.04 -15.02
N GLY A 76 6.90 -22.17 -15.49
CA GLY A 76 5.53 -22.61 -15.15
C GLY A 76 4.47 -21.53 -15.35
N GLN A 77 3.65 -21.32 -14.31
CA GLN A 77 2.61 -20.28 -14.28
C GLN A 77 3.08 -18.97 -13.61
N TRP A 78 4.39 -18.81 -13.38
CA TRP A 78 4.95 -17.63 -12.74
C TRP A 78 5.07 -16.47 -13.74
N SER A 79 4.49 -15.33 -13.37
CA SER A 79 4.50 -14.12 -14.17
C SER A 79 5.34 -13.05 -13.48
N ARG A 80 6.42 -12.59 -14.12
CA ARG A 80 7.20 -11.47 -13.59
C ARG A 80 6.46 -10.15 -13.80
N ILE A 81 6.15 -9.46 -12.72
CA ILE A 81 5.42 -8.19 -12.73
C ILE A 81 6.29 -6.98 -12.41
N GLY A 82 7.48 -7.18 -11.84
CA GLY A 82 8.36 -6.08 -11.46
C GLY A 82 9.82 -6.48 -11.29
N LYS A 83 10.71 -5.49 -11.40
CA LYS A 83 12.15 -5.63 -11.14
C LYS A 83 12.66 -4.34 -10.54
N GLY A 84 12.99 -4.35 -9.25
CA GLY A 84 13.62 -3.24 -8.54
C GLY A 84 15.14 -3.33 -8.61
N MET A 85 15.87 -2.59 -7.78
CA MET A 85 17.34 -2.68 -7.71
C MET A 85 17.82 -4.00 -7.11
N ILE A 86 17.20 -4.45 -6.02
CA ILE A 86 17.65 -5.60 -5.22
C ILE A 86 16.71 -6.81 -5.25
N LYS A 87 15.50 -6.63 -5.79
CA LYS A 87 14.45 -7.65 -5.82
C LYS A 87 13.78 -7.77 -7.17
N THR A 88 13.24 -8.95 -7.45
CA THR A 88 12.40 -9.24 -8.62
C THR A 88 11.07 -9.77 -8.12
N VAL A 89 9.97 -9.28 -8.68
CA VAL A 89 8.61 -9.53 -8.18
C VAL A 89 7.83 -10.36 -9.19
N PHE A 90 7.18 -11.40 -8.69
CA PHE A 90 6.35 -12.31 -9.46
C PHE A 90 4.95 -12.43 -8.86
N GLU A 91 4.00 -12.85 -9.68
CA GLU A 91 2.69 -13.35 -9.28
C GLU A 91 2.52 -14.80 -9.75
N HIS A 92 1.66 -15.54 -9.06
CA HIS A 92 1.32 -16.92 -9.40
C HIS A 92 -0.17 -17.16 -9.13
N PRO A 93 -0.93 -17.81 -10.04
CA PRO A 93 -2.38 -18.01 -9.87
C PRO A 93 -2.75 -18.85 -8.65
N GLY A 94 -1.84 -19.70 -8.16
CA GLY A 94 -2.00 -20.47 -6.92
C GLY A 94 -1.96 -19.65 -5.63
N LEU A 95 -1.54 -18.37 -5.70
CA LEU A 95 -1.58 -17.42 -4.58
C LEU A 95 -2.27 -16.12 -5.03
N PRO A 96 -3.60 -16.14 -5.23
CA PRO A 96 -4.33 -14.97 -5.73
C PRO A 96 -4.25 -13.81 -4.74
N GLY A 97 -4.01 -12.60 -5.26
CA GLY A 97 -3.88 -11.39 -4.45
C GLY A 97 -2.54 -11.25 -3.72
N MET A 98 -1.57 -12.14 -3.97
CA MET A 98 -0.23 -12.07 -3.40
C MET A 98 0.83 -11.85 -4.49
N VAL A 99 1.95 -11.28 -4.08
CA VAL A 99 3.19 -11.18 -4.85
C VAL A 99 4.31 -11.90 -4.14
N ILE A 100 5.24 -12.46 -4.91
CA ILE A 100 6.42 -13.15 -4.40
C ILE A 100 7.66 -12.35 -4.82
N LYS A 101 8.44 -11.92 -3.84
CA LYS A 101 9.67 -11.15 -4.03
C LYS A 101 10.88 -12.08 -3.86
N PHE A 102 11.72 -12.13 -4.89
CA PHE A 102 12.99 -12.85 -4.90
C PHE A 102 14.16 -11.86 -4.85
N GLY A 103 15.20 -12.17 -4.07
CA GLY A 103 16.45 -11.40 -4.06
C GLY A 103 17.23 -11.60 -5.36
N LYS A 104 18.03 -10.61 -5.74
CA LYS A 104 18.79 -10.60 -7.01
C LYS A 104 20.08 -11.43 -7.04
N GLY A 105 20.11 -12.59 -6.38
CA GLY A 105 21.22 -13.53 -6.53
C GLY A 105 21.56 -14.29 -5.25
N PRO A 106 22.57 -15.17 -5.31
CA PRO A 106 22.99 -16.01 -4.20
C PRO A 106 23.91 -15.27 -3.22
N ARG A 107 24.23 -13.98 -3.43
CA ARG A 107 25.14 -13.24 -2.55
C ARG A 107 24.46 -12.96 -1.21
N SER A 108 25.22 -13.12 -0.12
CA SER A 108 24.72 -12.94 1.26
C SER A 108 24.01 -11.60 1.47
N SER A 109 24.59 -10.51 0.94
CA SER A 109 24.00 -9.16 1.06
C SER A 109 22.62 -9.03 0.42
N GLU A 110 22.29 -9.81 -0.61
CA GLU A 110 20.98 -9.77 -1.26
C GLU A 110 19.93 -10.60 -0.51
N ARG A 111 20.34 -11.69 0.17
CA ARG A 111 19.48 -12.43 1.11
C ARG A 111 19.13 -11.57 2.32
N ASP A 112 20.11 -10.81 2.82
CA ASP A 112 19.89 -9.88 3.92
C ASP A 112 18.91 -8.76 3.55
N ASN A 113 18.90 -8.29 2.31
CA ASN A 113 17.99 -7.23 1.87
C ASN A 113 16.51 -7.62 1.96
N LEU A 114 16.13 -8.85 1.62
CA LEU A 114 14.75 -9.31 1.77
C LEU A 114 14.36 -9.39 3.25
N ARG A 115 15.27 -9.93 4.08
CA ARG A 115 15.05 -9.98 5.52
C ARG A 115 14.89 -8.59 6.12
N ILE A 116 15.79 -7.66 5.81
CA ILE A 116 15.74 -6.26 6.25
C ILE A 116 14.42 -5.61 5.81
N HIS A 117 13.99 -5.81 4.57
CA HIS A 117 12.71 -5.29 4.10
C HIS A 117 11.54 -5.80 4.94
N HIS A 118 11.50 -7.10 5.22
CA HIS A 118 10.45 -7.70 6.06
C HIS A 118 10.51 -7.20 7.50
N GLU A 119 11.70 -7.16 8.11
CA GLU A 119 11.93 -6.61 9.45
C GLU A 119 11.49 -5.14 9.53
N ASN A 120 11.77 -4.34 8.50
CA ASN A 120 11.34 -2.96 8.43
C ASN A 120 9.81 -2.84 8.37
N LEU A 121 9.14 -3.65 7.55
CA LEU A 121 7.67 -3.71 7.48
C LEU A 121 7.04 -4.09 8.83
N LEU A 122 7.69 -4.97 9.61
CA LEU A 122 7.22 -5.32 10.95
C LEU A 122 7.42 -4.16 11.93
N GLN A 123 8.58 -3.51 11.93
CA GLN A 123 8.89 -2.40 12.84
C GLN A 123 7.94 -1.21 12.65
N ILE A 124 7.62 -0.85 11.41
CA ILE A 124 6.74 0.30 11.11
C ILE A 124 5.25 -0.04 11.26
N ARG A 125 4.90 -1.30 11.54
CA ARG A 125 3.50 -1.76 11.58
C ARG A 125 2.69 -1.10 12.68
N ASP A 126 3.28 -0.98 13.87
CA ASP A 126 2.64 -0.33 15.00
C ASP A 126 2.48 1.19 14.77
N ILE A 127 3.45 1.80 14.08
CA ILE A 127 3.36 3.20 13.66
C ILE A 127 2.20 3.36 12.68
N ALA A 128 2.13 2.52 11.63
CA ALA A 128 1.06 2.56 10.63
C ALA A 128 -0.33 2.33 11.24
N ALA A 129 -0.44 1.50 12.28
CA ALA A 129 -1.70 1.24 12.99
C ALA A 129 -2.30 2.51 13.65
N SER A 130 -1.49 3.55 13.86
CA SER A 130 -1.95 4.86 14.36
C SER A 130 -2.59 5.74 13.27
N PHE A 131 -2.58 5.30 11.99
CA PHE A 131 -3.04 6.08 10.85
C PHE A 131 -4.03 5.28 9.98
N ASP A 132 -5.32 5.59 10.06
CA ASP A 132 -6.38 4.91 9.28
C ASP A 132 -6.19 4.94 7.75
N ARG A 133 -5.43 5.93 7.26
CA ARG A 133 -5.17 6.16 5.83
C ARG A 133 -3.89 5.51 5.32
N ILE A 134 -3.14 4.82 6.17
CA ILE A 134 -1.93 4.09 5.80
C ILE A 134 -2.23 2.60 5.80
N HIS A 135 -1.74 1.92 4.77
CA HIS A 135 -1.86 0.47 4.62
C HIS A 135 -0.48 -0.12 4.40
N LEU A 136 -0.14 -1.12 5.20
CA LEU A 136 1.02 -1.96 4.98
C LEU A 136 0.54 -3.33 4.49
N PRO A 137 1.19 -3.91 3.49
CA PRO A 137 0.84 -5.24 3.04
C PRO A 137 1.05 -6.24 4.17
N GLU A 138 0.22 -7.27 4.20
CA GLU A 138 0.62 -8.50 4.88
C GLU A 138 1.90 -9.03 4.24
N SER A 139 2.84 -9.51 5.05
CA SER A 139 4.15 -9.96 4.61
C SER A 139 4.54 -11.21 5.36
N TYR A 140 5.02 -12.21 4.64
CA TYR A 140 5.49 -13.50 5.16
C TYR A 140 6.88 -13.76 4.61
N PHE A 141 7.86 -13.84 5.50
CA PHE A 141 9.24 -14.14 5.14
C PHE A 141 9.51 -15.63 5.19
N TYR A 142 10.03 -16.19 4.11
CA TYR A 142 10.42 -17.59 4.04
C TYR A 142 11.92 -17.70 3.76
N ASN A 143 12.62 -18.41 4.64
CA ASN A 143 14.04 -18.65 4.53
C ASN A 143 14.35 -20.14 4.71
N ALA A 144 14.52 -20.84 3.60
CA ALA A 144 15.04 -22.20 3.54
C ALA A 144 16.45 -22.20 2.95
N SER A 145 17.21 -23.28 3.14
CA SER A 145 18.65 -23.40 2.82
C SER A 145 19.05 -22.85 1.44
N ASN A 146 18.16 -22.97 0.45
CA ASN A 146 18.39 -22.52 -0.93
C ASN A 146 17.40 -21.45 -1.42
N THR A 147 16.43 -21.04 -0.60
CA THR A 147 15.33 -20.18 -1.02
C THR A 147 15.02 -19.14 0.05
N THR A 148 15.28 -17.88 -0.28
CA THR A 148 14.84 -16.73 0.51
C THR A 148 13.85 -15.94 -0.32
N VAL A 149 12.61 -15.86 0.13
CA VAL A 149 11.53 -15.12 -0.55
C VAL A 149 10.67 -14.39 0.48
N ILE A 150 10.00 -13.34 0.02
CA ILE A 150 8.90 -12.72 0.76
C ILE A 150 7.62 -12.92 -0.05
N ILE A 151 6.56 -13.36 0.60
CA ILE A 151 5.21 -13.34 0.06
C ILE A 151 4.49 -12.15 0.68
N GLU A 152 3.94 -11.27 -0.15
CA GLU A 152 3.25 -10.06 0.30
C GLU A 152 1.89 -9.90 -0.36
N GLU A 153 0.98 -9.21 0.33
CA GLU A 153 -0.26 -8.73 -0.26
C GLU A 153 0.04 -7.84 -1.49
N LYS A 154 -0.63 -8.15 -2.61
CA LYS A 154 -0.56 -7.31 -3.81
C LYS A 154 -1.37 -6.04 -3.58
N ILE A 155 -0.70 -4.90 -3.64
CA ILE A 155 -1.35 -3.58 -3.62
C ILE A 155 -1.40 -3.02 -5.04
N GLU A 156 -2.60 -2.68 -5.49
CA GLU A 156 -2.81 -1.99 -6.77
C GLU A 156 -2.91 -0.48 -6.55
N PHE A 157 -2.17 0.30 -7.34
CA PHE A 157 -2.15 1.74 -7.21
C PHE A 157 -2.96 2.44 -8.30
N ALA A 158 -3.69 3.47 -7.90
CA ALA A 158 -4.22 4.46 -8.82
C ALA A 158 -3.09 5.38 -9.31
N LYS A 159 -3.30 6.05 -10.45
CA LYS A 159 -2.46 7.19 -10.83
C LYS A 159 -2.73 8.31 -9.84
N TYR A 160 -1.70 8.94 -9.28
CA TYR A 160 -1.88 10.01 -8.28
C TYR A 160 -2.85 11.12 -8.74
N TYR A 161 -2.74 11.52 -10.00
CA TYR A 161 -3.56 12.58 -10.60
C TYR A 161 -4.97 12.11 -11.03
N SER A 162 -5.25 10.80 -11.02
CA SER A 162 -6.61 10.30 -11.29
C SER A 162 -7.49 10.28 -10.05
N VAL A 163 -6.91 10.48 -8.86
CA VAL A 163 -7.66 10.58 -7.61
C VAL A 163 -8.03 12.06 -7.41
N PRO A 164 -9.33 12.42 -7.36
CA PRO A 164 -9.76 13.81 -7.27
C PRO A 164 -9.19 14.53 -6.05
N ASP A 165 -8.79 15.78 -6.25
CA ASP A 165 -8.40 16.64 -5.14
C ASP A 165 -9.63 17.00 -4.31
N GLY A 166 -9.54 16.78 -3.00
CA GLY A 166 -10.67 16.95 -2.09
C GLY A 166 -10.27 16.78 -0.64
N PRO A 167 -11.22 16.97 0.30
CA PRO A 167 -10.97 16.83 1.73
C PRO A 167 -10.32 15.51 2.10
N ASP A 168 -10.81 14.38 1.57
CA ASP A 168 -10.27 13.06 1.90
C ASP A 168 -8.84 12.87 1.43
N LYS A 169 -8.52 13.26 0.18
CA LYS A 169 -7.15 13.18 -0.33
C LYS A 169 -6.20 14.05 0.50
N ARG A 170 -6.63 15.24 0.94
CA ARG A 170 -5.84 16.10 1.83
C ARG A 170 -5.61 15.44 3.20
N ILE A 171 -6.63 14.82 3.79
CA ILE A 171 -6.51 14.10 5.06
C ILE A 171 -5.54 12.92 4.91
N THR A 172 -5.67 12.13 3.83
CA THR A 172 -4.78 11.02 3.53
C THR A 172 -3.33 11.46 3.37
N MET A 173 -3.08 12.55 2.63
CA MET A 173 -1.74 13.11 2.50
C MET A 173 -1.20 13.65 3.82
N ALA A 174 -2.03 14.27 4.67
CA ALA A 174 -1.61 14.76 5.97
C ALA A 174 -1.23 13.62 6.93
N GLN A 175 -1.99 12.53 6.96
CA GLN A 175 -1.62 11.34 7.74
C GLN A 175 -0.34 10.69 7.18
N TYR A 176 -0.20 10.62 5.86
CA TYR A 176 1.00 10.09 5.23
C TYR A 176 2.27 10.86 5.58
N LEU A 177 2.24 12.20 5.58
CA LEU A 177 3.42 13.00 5.97
C LEU A 177 3.82 12.73 7.42
N LYS A 178 2.84 12.64 8.34
CA LYS A 178 3.10 12.29 9.75
C LYS A 178 3.64 10.87 9.90
N PHE A 179 3.15 9.93 9.11
CA PHE A 179 3.65 8.58 9.08
C PHE A 179 5.11 8.53 8.62
N VAL A 180 5.47 9.21 7.53
CA VAL A 180 6.85 9.28 7.02
C VAL A 180 7.80 9.84 8.07
N GLU A 181 7.40 10.93 8.74
CA GLU A 181 8.19 11.54 9.82
C GLU A 181 8.38 10.57 11.00
N ALA A 182 7.33 9.86 11.40
CA ALA A 182 7.39 8.91 12.52
C ALA A 182 8.17 7.63 12.17
N SER A 183 8.06 7.15 10.93
CA SER A 183 8.63 5.87 10.50
C SER A 183 10.10 5.97 10.08
N ASN A 184 10.62 7.18 9.83
CA ASN A 184 11.96 7.42 9.30
C ASN A 184 12.27 6.63 8.02
N LEU A 185 11.25 6.34 7.22
CA LEU A 185 11.41 5.62 5.95
C LEU A 185 11.89 6.56 4.85
N CYS A 186 12.77 6.05 3.98
CA CYS A 186 13.29 6.82 2.86
C CYS A 186 12.52 6.57 1.56
N ASP A 187 12.60 7.54 0.66
CA ASP A 187 12.16 7.41 -0.74
C ASP A 187 10.69 6.97 -0.93
N LEU A 188 9.83 7.35 0.01
CA LEU A 188 8.39 7.19 -0.13
C LEU A 188 7.87 8.33 -1.03
N LEU A 189 7.58 8.03 -2.30
CA LEU A 189 7.09 9.03 -3.26
C LEU A 189 5.74 8.60 -3.87
N PRO A 190 4.59 8.97 -3.26
CA PRO A 190 3.27 8.53 -3.68
C PRO A 190 2.80 9.08 -5.03
N LYS A 191 3.50 10.08 -5.57
CA LYS A 191 3.18 10.66 -6.89
C LYS A 191 3.66 9.81 -8.06
N ILE A 192 4.72 9.04 -7.86
CA ILE A 192 5.38 8.23 -8.90
C ILE A 192 5.22 6.73 -8.66
N ASN A 193 4.56 6.31 -7.57
CA ASN A 193 4.34 4.92 -7.18
C ASN A 193 5.66 4.12 -7.08
N HIS A 194 6.70 4.74 -6.52
CA HIS A 194 8.01 4.09 -6.36
C HIS A 194 7.96 3.07 -5.21
N ASN A 195 7.86 3.56 -3.97
CA ASN A 195 7.81 2.73 -2.75
C ASN A 195 6.46 2.84 -2.01
N ALA A 196 5.64 3.82 -2.40
CA ALA A 196 4.31 4.07 -1.88
C ALA A 196 3.40 4.62 -2.98
N GLY A 197 2.08 4.46 -2.84
CA GLY A 197 1.10 4.97 -3.80
C GLY A 197 -0.31 5.01 -3.24
N ILE A 198 -1.21 5.76 -3.89
CA ILE A 198 -2.63 5.77 -3.52
C ILE A 198 -3.27 4.46 -4.01
N ILE A 199 -3.93 3.73 -3.11
CA ILE A 199 -4.54 2.43 -3.43
C ILE A 199 -5.74 2.63 -4.36
N ALA A 200 -5.80 1.82 -5.42
CA ALA A 200 -6.90 1.84 -6.39
C ALA A 200 -8.20 1.34 -5.76
N ASN A 201 -9.33 1.88 -6.24
CA ASN A 201 -10.69 1.40 -5.92
C ASN A 201 -11.06 1.40 -4.42
N ILE A 202 -10.36 2.18 -3.58
CA ILE A 202 -10.68 2.35 -2.17
C ILE A 202 -11.11 3.79 -1.91
N TYR A 203 -12.26 3.95 -1.25
CA TYR A 203 -12.74 5.23 -0.73
C TYR A 203 -13.11 5.07 0.77
N PRO A 204 -12.64 5.97 1.66
CA PRO A 204 -11.79 7.11 1.35
C PRO A 204 -10.35 6.69 1.00
N PRO A 205 -9.58 7.48 0.24
CA PRO A 205 -8.29 7.07 -0.30
C PRO A 205 -7.32 6.65 0.79
N LYS A 206 -6.53 5.60 0.55
CA LYS A 206 -5.44 5.17 1.42
C LYS A 206 -4.12 5.17 0.66
N ILE A 207 -3.01 5.30 1.37
CA ILE A 207 -1.66 5.11 0.82
C ILE A 207 -1.15 3.73 1.24
N GLY A 208 -0.79 2.92 0.25
CA GLY A 208 -0.12 1.65 0.45
C GLY A 208 1.39 1.82 0.39
N ILE A 209 2.12 1.17 1.31
CA ILE A 209 3.59 1.14 1.33
C ILE A 209 4.04 -0.23 0.83
N ILE A 210 4.66 -0.32 -0.34
CA ILE A 210 5.09 -1.60 -0.95
C ILE A 210 6.59 -1.84 -0.86
N ASP A 211 7.34 -0.81 -0.45
CA ASP A 211 8.76 -0.89 -0.17
C ASP A 211 9.10 -0.08 1.08
N ALA A 212 9.89 -0.67 1.96
CA ALA A 212 10.25 -0.11 3.26
C ALA A 212 11.78 -0.05 3.33
N ASP A 213 12.34 0.82 2.51
CA ASP A 213 13.77 1.08 2.48
C ASP A 213 14.15 2.06 3.61
N CYS A 214 15.28 1.75 4.26
CA CYS A 214 15.91 2.51 5.33
C CYS A 214 15.03 2.74 6.57
N ILE A 215 15.39 2.12 7.69
CA ILE A 215 14.99 2.58 9.03
C ILE A 215 16.26 3.15 9.67
N GLY A 216 16.42 4.47 9.56
CA GLY A 216 17.55 5.18 10.15
C GLY A 216 18.85 5.12 9.35
N GLU A 217 18.98 5.98 8.34
CA GLU A 217 20.24 6.68 8.11
C GLU A 217 20.27 7.99 8.94
N ASN A 218 20.14 7.88 10.27
CA ASN A 218 20.63 8.95 11.14
C ASN A 218 22.08 8.62 11.52
N LYS A 219 22.99 8.81 10.57
CA LYS A 219 24.38 9.16 10.90
C LYS A 219 24.61 10.63 10.55
N ILE A 220 24.03 11.50 11.36
CA ILE A 220 24.77 12.68 11.79
C ILE A 220 24.85 12.62 13.31
N ASN A 221 25.89 11.93 13.80
CA ASN A 221 26.52 12.28 15.07
C ASN A 221 27.04 13.70 14.89
N VAL A 222 26.23 14.72 15.17
CA VAL A 222 26.79 16.01 15.57
C VAL A 222 27.12 15.84 17.05
N PRO A 223 28.39 15.79 17.46
CA PRO A 223 28.70 15.88 18.87
C PRO A 223 28.15 17.22 19.37
N PHE A 224 27.29 17.17 20.39
CA PHE A 224 26.99 18.34 21.21
C PHE A 224 28.31 18.81 21.83
N VAL A 225 28.95 19.79 21.21
CA VAL A 225 29.98 20.59 21.87
C VAL A 225 29.22 21.60 22.74
N ILE A 226 29.09 21.30 24.03
CA ILE A 226 28.78 22.32 25.03
C ILE A 226 30.08 23.07 25.28
N GLU A 227 30.32 24.15 24.53
CA GLU A 227 31.31 25.14 24.93
C GLU A 227 30.77 25.86 26.18
N LYS A 228 31.29 25.44 27.34
CA LYS A 228 31.20 26.24 28.56
C LYS A 228 32.05 27.49 28.34
N LYS A 229 31.41 28.66 28.25
CA LYS A 229 32.08 29.94 28.46
C LYS A 229 32.79 29.92 29.82
N ILE A 230 34.09 30.18 29.81
CA ILE A 230 34.83 30.73 30.95
C ILE A 230 35.22 32.15 30.52
#